data_AF-A0A151EU52-F1
#
_entry.id   AF-A0A151EU52-F1
#
_cell.length_a   1.000
_cell.length_b   1.000
_cell.length_c   1.000
_cell.angle_alpha   90.00
_cell.angle_beta   90.00
_cell.angle_gamma   90.00
#
_symmetry.space_group_name_H-M   'P 1'
#
loop_
_entity.id
_entity.type
_entity.pdbx_description
1 polymer ?
#
loop_
_entity_poly.entity_id
_entity_poly.type
_entity_poly.pdbx_seq_one_letter_code
_entity_poly.pdbx_strand_id
1 'polypeptide(L)'
;MKDVTDLFSATKSGLIKRIISGGGVVLAEKVENFKGVLVKDPKFAEGVAKTMEQKTGVKGFISTDELPAFGISEGEKHQIEKTFECGDNDIVVLVADKKDKAEAGLKVFFEEIAAKK
;
A
#
# COMPACT_ATOMS: atom_id res chain seq x y z
N MET A 1 8.69 -5.23 5.28
CA MET A 1 8.17 -3.88 5.57
C MET A 1 9.28 -2.83 5.50
N LYS A 2 9.05 -1.69 4.84
CA LYS A 2 10.00 -0.56 4.74
C LYS A 2 9.26 0.78 4.76
N ASP A 3 9.86 1.79 5.39
CA ASP A 3 9.37 3.17 5.32
C ASP A 3 9.77 3.80 3.98
N VAL A 4 8.78 4.33 3.27
CA VAL A 4 8.94 4.98 1.96
C VAL A 4 8.39 6.40 1.96
N THR A 5 8.19 7.00 3.13
CA THR A 5 7.67 8.36 3.31
C THR A 5 8.44 9.38 2.48
N ASP A 6 9.76 9.23 2.39
CA ASP A 6 10.66 10.11 1.64
C ASP A 6 10.40 10.09 0.12
N LEU A 7 9.88 8.98 -0.43
CA LEU A 7 9.52 8.91 -1.86
C LEU A 7 8.32 9.81 -2.18
N PHE A 8 7.53 10.18 -1.17
CA PHE A 8 6.32 10.98 -1.33
C PHE A 8 6.50 12.45 -0.96
N SER A 9 7.72 12.93 -0.67
CA SER A 9 7.97 14.33 -0.31
C SER A 9 7.47 15.33 -1.38
N ALA A 10 7.50 14.94 -2.65
CA ALA A 10 7.04 15.74 -3.79
C ALA A 10 5.74 15.21 -4.44
N THR A 11 5.03 14.29 -3.78
CA THR A 11 3.82 13.66 -4.34
C THR A 11 2.77 14.69 -4.74
N LYS A 12 1.84 14.36 -5.64
CA LYS A 12 0.63 15.17 -5.88
C LYS A 12 -0.59 14.63 -5.15
N SER A 13 -0.47 13.48 -4.46
CA SER A 13 -1.54 12.89 -3.68
C SER A 13 -1.91 13.74 -2.47
N GLY A 14 -3.11 14.34 -2.49
CA GLY A 14 -3.64 15.08 -1.35
C GLY A 14 -3.84 14.19 -0.11
N LEU A 15 -4.12 12.90 -0.31
CA LEU A 15 -4.27 11.93 0.78
C LEU A 15 -2.94 11.69 1.50
N ILE A 16 -1.90 11.30 0.76
CA ILE A 16 -0.57 11.01 1.32
C ILE A 16 0.03 12.27 1.97
N LYS A 17 -0.06 13.44 1.31
CA LYS A 17 0.39 14.70 1.90
C LYS A 17 -0.24 14.98 3.25
N ARG A 18 -1.57 14.84 3.33
CA ARG A 18 -2.31 15.11 4.56
C ARG A 18 -1.86 14.20 5.71
N ILE A 19 -1.57 12.94 5.41
CA ILE A 19 -1.11 11.96 6.40
C ILE A 19 0.30 12.33 6.89
N ILE A 20 1.23 12.59 5.97
CA ILE A 20 2.62 12.96 6.29
C ILE A 20 2.67 14.28 7.07
N SER A 21 1.95 15.31 6.63
CA SER A 21 1.87 16.60 7.36
C SER A 21 1.23 16.47 8.74
N GLY A 22 0.42 15.42 8.97
CA GLY A 22 -0.13 15.07 10.28
C GLY A 22 0.80 14.26 11.18
N GLY A 23 2.07 14.04 10.78
CA GLY A 23 3.04 13.21 11.49
C GLY A 23 2.88 11.70 11.24
N GLY A 24 2.12 11.32 10.20
CA GLY A 24 2.03 9.94 9.73
C GLY A 24 3.21 9.54 8.84
N VAL A 25 3.25 8.26 8.49
CA VAL A 25 4.26 7.64 7.63
C VAL A 25 3.60 6.85 6.52
N VAL A 26 4.36 6.55 5.46
CA VAL A 26 3.96 5.61 4.42
C VAL A 26 4.86 4.40 4.52
N LEU A 27 4.29 3.28 4.96
CA LEU A 27 4.99 2.00 4.99
C LEU A 27 4.59 1.18 3.77
N ALA A 28 5.54 0.42 3.24
CA ALA A 28 5.33 -0.39 2.08
C ALA A 28 6.02 -1.76 2.19
N GLU A 29 5.49 -2.73 1.47
CA GLU A 29 6.06 -4.07 1.39
C GLU A 29 5.74 -4.77 0.07
N LYS A 30 6.72 -5.50 -0.44
CA LYS A 30 6.60 -6.29 -1.68
C LYS A 30 5.73 -7.53 -1.43
N VAL A 31 4.86 -7.82 -2.39
CA VAL A 31 4.11 -9.08 -2.47
C VAL A 31 4.47 -9.77 -3.78
N GLU A 32 5.10 -10.94 -3.67
CA GLU A 32 5.59 -11.68 -4.82
C GLU A 32 4.47 -12.41 -5.58
N ASN A 33 4.53 -12.40 -6.91
CA ASN A 33 3.58 -13.09 -7.80
C ASN A 33 2.10 -12.74 -7.53
N PHE A 34 1.81 -11.49 -7.18
CA PHE A 34 0.46 -11.04 -6.78
C PHE A 34 -0.14 -9.99 -7.72
N LYS A 35 0.51 -9.74 -8.86
CA LYS A 35 0.03 -8.81 -9.87
C LYS A 35 -1.31 -9.24 -10.46
N GLY A 36 -2.20 -8.27 -10.63
CA GLY A 36 -3.54 -8.42 -11.14
C GLY A 36 -4.53 -9.03 -10.14
N VAL A 37 -4.11 -9.55 -8.98
CA VAL A 37 -5.01 -10.27 -8.08
C VAL A 37 -6.03 -9.32 -7.45
N LEU A 38 -5.56 -8.19 -6.90
CA LEU A 38 -6.40 -7.19 -6.25
C LEU A 38 -7.34 -6.50 -7.26
N VAL A 39 -6.84 -6.22 -8.46
CA VAL A 39 -7.61 -5.55 -9.52
C VAL A 39 -8.66 -6.49 -10.14
N LYS A 40 -8.35 -7.79 -10.30
CA LYS A 40 -9.28 -8.78 -10.86
C LYS A 40 -10.36 -9.21 -9.87
N ASP A 41 -10.11 -9.11 -8.57
CA ASP A 41 -11.05 -9.48 -7.53
C ASP A 41 -11.30 -8.31 -6.55
N PRO A 42 -12.11 -7.30 -6.97
CA PRO A 42 -12.41 -6.14 -6.13
C PRO A 42 -13.09 -6.50 -4.81
N LYS A 43 -13.93 -7.54 -4.80
CA LYS A 43 -14.61 -7.99 -3.57
C LYS A 43 -13.61 -8.49 -2.53
N PHE A 44 -12.56 -9.17 -2.98
CA PHE A 44 -11.48 -9.57 -2.09
C PHE A 44 -10.69 -8.37 -1.59
N ALA A 45 -10.30 -7.44 -2.47
CA ALA A 45 -9.59 -6.23 -2.06
C ALA A 45 -10.40 -5.39 -1.03
N GLU A 46 -11.70 -5.21 -1.27
CA GLU A 46 -12.62 -4.56 -0.34
C GLU A 46 -12.74 -5.31 1.00
N GLY A 47 -12.80 -6.65 0.96
CA GLY A 47 -12.81 -7.48 2.15
C GLY A 47 -11.57 -7.29 3.02
N VAL A 48 -10.38 -7.32 2.40
CA VAL A 48 -9.11 -7.07 3.09
C VAL A 48 -9.07 -5.67 3.69
N ALA A 49 -9.46 -4.64 2.93
CA ALA A 49 -9.50 -3.26 3.42
C ALA A 49 -10.46 -3.10 4.61
N LYS A 50 -11.63 -3.75 4.57
CA LYS A 50 -12.59 -3.76 5.67
C LYS A 50 -12.03 -4.45 6.91
N THR A 51 -11.37 -5.60 6.75
CA THR A 51 -10.72 -6.28 7.88
C THR A 51 -9.62 -5.41 8.49
N MET A 52 -8.81 -4.74 7.67
CA MET A 52 -7.80 -3.78 8.14
C MET A 52 -8.44 -2.63 8.94
N GLU A 53 -9.51 -2.03 8.44
CA GLU A 53 -10.22 -0.96 9.14
C GLU A 53 -10.77 -1.43 10.49
N GLN A 54 -11.39 -2.61 10.52
CA GLN A 54 -11.95 -3.18 11.75
C GLN A 54 -10.88 -3.52 12.79
N LYS A 55 -9.74 -4.09 12.38
CA LYS A 55 -8.68 -4.54 13.30
C LYS A 55 -7.73 -3.42 13.73
N THR A 56 -7.50 -2.41 12.87
CA THR A 56 -6.41 -1.44 13.05
C THR A 56 -6.87 0.02 12.99
N GLY A 57 -8.07 0.28 12.46
CA GLY A 57 -8.57 1.62 12.20
C GLY A 57 -7.86 2.33 11.05
N VAL A 58 -7.08 1.61 10.23
CA VAL A 58 -6.53 2.09 8.95
C VAL A 58 -7.59 1.93 7.87
N LYS A 59 -7.85 2.98 7.08
CA LYS A 59 -8.93 2.98 6.09
C LYS A 59 -8.74 2.04 4.91
N GLY A 60 -7.52 1.58 4.65
CA GLY A 60 -7.21 0.68 3.55
C GLY A 60 -5.73 0.70 3.19
N PHE A 61 -5.44 0.22 1.99
CA PHE A 61 -4.11 0.13 1.41
C PHE A 61 -4.13 0.66 -0.04
N ILE A 62 -2.96 0.87 -0.61
CA ILE A 62 -2.77 1.20 -2.04
C ILE A 62 -1.82 0.17 -2.60
N SER A 63 -2.11 -0.42 -3.76
CA SER A 63 -1.18 -1.29 -4.46
C SER A 63 -0.58 -0.61 -5.70
N THR A 64 0.67 -0.94 -6.06
CA THR A 64 1.31 -0.41 -7.28
C THR A 64 0.58 -0.82 -8.56
N ASP A 65 -0.21 -1.88 -8.50
CA ASP A 65 -1.01 -2.38 -9.63
C ASP A 65 -2.23 -1.49 -9.93
N GLU A 66 -2.69 -0.71 -8.95
CA GLU A 66 -3.75 0.30 -9.11
C GLU A 66 -3.19 1.64 -9.61
N LEU A 67 -1.87 1.80 -9.70
CA LEU A 67 -1.23 3.04 -10.10
C LEU A 67 -1.02 3.13 -11.63
N PRO A 68 -1.21 4.31 -12.24
CA PRO A 68 -1.37 5.63 -11.59
C PRO A 68 -2.80 5.93 -11.10
N ALA A 69 -2.93 6.23 -9.80
CA ALA A 69 -4.19 6.60 -9.15
C ALA A 69 -3.91 7.39 -7.86
N PHE A 70 -4.96 7.95 -7.24
CA PHE A 70 -4.86 8.67 -5.96
C PHE A 70 -3.91 9.89 -5.95
N GLY A 71 -3.56 10.40 -7.13
CA GLY A 71 -2.57 11.48 -7.28
C GLY A 71 -1.11 11.02 -7.18
N ILE A 72 -0.87 9.70 -7.21
CA ILE A 72 0.46 9.08 -7.32
C ILE A 72 0.73 8.81 -8.80
N SER A 73 1.86 9.32 -9.28
CA SER A 73 2.30 9.25 -10.67
C SER A 73 2.94 7.89 -11.03
N GLU A 74 3.06 7.61 -12.33
CA GLU A 74 3.85 6.46 -12.80
C GLU A 74 5.33 6.56 -12.41
N GLY A 75 5.88 7.76 -12.30
CA GLY A 75 7.24 7.97 -11.81
C GLY A 75 7.42 7.51 -10.36
N GLU A 76 6.46 7.86 -9.48
CA GLU A 76 6.44 7.39 -8.09
C GLU A 76 6.26 5.87 -8.03
N LYS A 77 5.35 5.30 -8.84
CA LYS A 77 5.19 3.84 -8.97
C LYS A 77 6.52 3.17 -9.29
N HIS A 78 7.21 3.64 -10.32
CA HIS A 78 8.47 3.05 -10.77
C HIS A 78 9.57 3.16 -9.71
N GLN A 79 9.64 4.29 -8.98
CA GLN A 79 10.57 4.43 -7.85
C GLN A 79 10.29 3.42 -6.73
N ILE A 80 9.01 3.18 -6.42
CA ILE A 80 8.61 2.20 -5.41
C ILE A 80 9.01 0.80 -5.87
N GLU A 81 8.60 0.39 -7.08
CA GLU A 81 8.92 -0.93 -7.64
C GLU A 81 10.43 -1.17 -7.70
N LYS A 82 11.22 -0.17 -8.09
CA LYS A 82 12.69 -0.23 -8.07
C LYS A 82 13.25 -0.35 -6.65
N THR A 83 12.67 0.36 -5.68
CA THR A 83 13.10 0.34 -4.27
C THR A 83 12.92 -1.04 -3.63
N PHE A 84 11.96 -1.81 -4.12
CA PHE A 84 11.64 -3.16 -3.65
C PHE A 84 12.13 -4.27 -4.59
N GLU A 85 12.84 -3.91 -5.66
CA GLU A 85 13.35 -4.87 -6.66
C GLU A 85 12.23 -5.78 -7.22
N CYS A 86 11.08 -5.18 -7.52
CA CYS A 86 9.91 -5.91 -8.03
C CYS A 86 10.19 -6.52 -9.41
N GLY A 87 9.87 -7.80 -9.56
CA GLY A 87 9.76 -8.45 -10.88
C GLY A 87 8.43 -8.13 -11.57
N ASP A 88 8.26 -8.65 -12.79
CA ASP A 88 7.09 -8.37 -13.64
C ASP A 88 5.74 -8.76 -13.03
N ASN A 89 5.73 -9.71 -12.10
CA ASN A 89 4.53 -10.25 -11.44
C ASN A 89 4.41 -9.83 -9.97
N ASP A 90 5.34 -9.02 -9.47
CA ASP A 90 5.31 -8.54 -8.10
C ASP A 90 4.51 -7.24 -8.01
N ILE A 91 3.98 -6.96 -6.83
CA ILE A 91 3.40 -5.66 -6.51
C ILE A 91 3.99 -5.15 -5.21
N VAL A 92 3.84 -3.86 -4.96
CA VAL A 92 4.08 -3.27 -3.64
C VAL A 92 2.78 -2.76 -3.08
N VAL A 93 2.53 -3.07 -1.81
CA VAL A 93 1.38 -2.59 -1.06
C VAL A 93 1.87 -1.52 -0.10
N LEU A 94 1.15 -0.41 -0.08
CA LEU A 94 1.43 0.76 0.73
C LEU A 94 0.29 1.01 1.71
N VAL A 95 0.66 1.36 2.93
CA VAL A 95 -0.26 1.81 3.97
C VAL A 95 0.24 3.13 4.51
N ALA A 96 -0.61 4.16 4.43
CA ALA A 96 -0.32 5.49 4.94
C ALA A 96 -1.23 5.79 6.14
N ASP A 97 -0.64 5.89 7.32
CA ASP A 97 -1.31 6.29 8.57
C ASP A 97 -0.24 6.66 9.62
N LYS A 98 -0.62 6.83 10.88
CA LYS A 98 0.32 6.81 12.01
C LYS A 98 1.12 5.51 12.00
N LYS A 99 2.40 5.59 12.39
CA LYS A 99 3.34 4.45 12.33
C LYS A 99 2.77 3.15 12.90
N ASP A 100 2.28 3.15 14.13
CA ASP A 100 1.75 1.93 14.78
C ASP A 100 0.57 1.32 14.00
N LYS A 101 -0.28 2.19 13.45
CA LYS A 101 -1.43 1.77 12.63
C LYS A 101 -1.00 1.25 11.28
N ALA A 102 -0.07 1.92 10.60
CA ALA A 102 0.44 1.50 9.31
C ALA A 102 1.14 0.13 9.42
N GLU A 103 1.93 -0.09 10.47
CA GLU A 103 2.56 -1.38 10.76
C GLU A 103 1.52 -2.48 11.00
N ALA A 104 0.51 -2.20 11.83
CA ALA A 104 -0.58 -3.14 12.09
C ALA A 104 -1.39 -3.44 10.82
N GLY A 105 -1.68 -2.41 10.01
CA GLY A 105 -2.43 -2.54 8.76
C GLY A 105 -1.72 -3.44 7.76
N LEU A 106 -0.41 -3.24 7.56
CA LEU A 106 0.38 -4.14 6.71
C LEU A 106 0.36 -5.57 7.24
N LYS A 107 0.55 -5.79 8.55
CA LYS A 107 0.49 -7.15 9.13
C LYS A 107 -0.85 -7.83 8.81
N VAL A 108 -1.96 -7.15 9.06
CA VAL A 108 -3.30 -7.67 8.75
C VAL A 108 -3.44 -7.94 7.26
N PHE A 109 -2.98 -7.05 6.39
CA PHE A 109 -3.00 -7.28 4.95
C PHE A 109 -2.31 -8.60 4.58
N PHE A 110 -1.10 -8.85 5.08
CA PHE A 110 -0.35 -10.07 4.81
C PHE A 110 -1.01 -11.33 5.38
N GLU A 111 -1.62 -11.24 6.56
CA GLU A 111 -2.43 -12.34 7.13
C GLU A 111 -3.61 -12.71 6.22
N GLU A 112 -4.35 -11.72 5.72
CA GLU A 112 -5.54 -11.97 4.88
C GLU A 112 -5.16 -12.53 3.50
N ILE A 113 -4.07 -12.07 2.87
CA ILE A 113 -3.62 -12.62 1.59
C ILE A 113 -2.96 -14.00 1.72
N ALA A 114 -2.36 -14.32 2.87
CA ALA A 114 -1.79 -15.63 3.14
C ALA A 114 -2.89 -16.71 3.24
N ALA A 115 -4.08 -16.35 3.72
CA ALA A 115 -5.23 -17.26 3.77
C ALA A 115 -5.81 -17.61 2.38
N LYS A 116 -5.39 -16.91 1.31
CA LYS A 116 -5.85 -17.12 -0.07
C LYS A 116 -4.84 -17.87 -0.96
N LYS A 117 -3.60 -18.07 -0.50
CA LYS A 117 -2.60 -18.91 -1.18
C LYS A 117 -2.87 -20.39 -0.94
#